data_AF-A0A7L2RCU6-F1
#
_entry.id   AF-A0A7L2RCU6-F1
#
_cell.length_a   1.000
_cell.length_b   1.000
_cell.length_c   1.000
_cell.angle_alpha   90.00
_cell.angle_beta   90.00
_cell.angle_gamma   90.00
#
_symmetry.space_group_name_H-M   'P 1'
#
loop_
_entity.id
_entity.type
_entity.pdbx_description
1 polymer ?
#
loop_
_entity_poly.entity_id
_entity_poly.type
_entity_poly.pdbx_seq_one_letter_code
_entity_poly.pdbx_strand_id
1 'polypeptide(L)'
;GVMLAVDAIIAELKKLSKPVTTPEEIAQVATISANGDQEIGNIISDAMKKVGRKGVITVKDGKTLNDELEIIEGMKFDRGYISPYFINTTKGQKCEFQDAYVLISEKKISSVQSIVPALEIANANRKPLVIIAEDVDGEALSTLVLNRLKVGLQVVAVKAPGFGDNRKNQLKDMAIATGGAVFGEEGLNLNVEDIQPHDFGKVGEVIVTKDDTMLLKGKGEKAQIEKRIQEIIEQLEVTTSEYEKEKLNERLAKLSDGVAVLKVGGTSDIEVNEKKDRVTDALNATRAAVEEGIVPGGGCALLRCIPALDALTPANEDQKIG
;
A
#
# COMPACT_ATOMS: atom_id res chain seq x y z
N GLY A 1 23.36 5.12 29.45
CA GLY A 1 23.77 3.74 29.21
C GLY A 1 22.79 2.99 28.34
N VAL A 2 21.49 3.02 28.67
CA VAL A 2 20.45 2.21 28.01
C VAL A 2 20.45 2.29 26.47
N MET A 3 20.52 3.48 25.87
CA MET A 3 20.52 3.60 24.40
C MET A 3 21.75 2.93 23.76
N LEU A 4 22.93 3.03 24.40
CA LEU A 4 24.15 2.37 23.95
C LEU A 4 24.03 0.85 23.99
N ALA A 5 23.37 0.32 25.03
CA ALA A 5 23.08 -1.11 25.15
C ALA A 5 22.09 -1.58 24.06
N VAL A 6 21.05 -0.79 23.77
CA VAL A 6 20.08 -1.08 22.70
C VAL A 6 20.78 -1.14 21.34
N ASP A 7 21.64 -0.17 21.02
CA ASP A 7 22.38 -0.15 19.75
C ASP A 7 23.28 -1.40 19.59
N ALA A 8 23.94 -1.83 20.67
CA ALA A 8 24.74 -3.04 20.69
C ALA A 8 23.91 -4.31 20.48
N ILE A 9 22.73 -4.39 21.11
CA ILE A 9 21.80 -5.51 20.92
C ILE A 9 21.29 -5.53 19.47
N ILE A 10 20.91 -4.39 18.90
CA ILE A 10 20.45 -4.30 17.50
C ILE A 10 21.55 -4.80 16.55
N ALA A 11 22.81 -4.39 16.78
CA ALA A 11 23.94 -4.86 15.97
C ALA A 11 24.13 -6.39 16.09
N GLU A 12 23.98 -6.95 17.29
CA GLU A 12 24.11 -8.40 17.50
C GLU A 12 22.93 -9.18 16.91
N LEU A 13 21.70 -8.67 17.03
CA LEU A 13 20.50 -9.24 16.39
C LEU A 13 20.64 -9.29 14.87
N LYS A 14 21.23 -8.27 14.25
CA LYS A 14 21.53 -8.27 12.81
C LYS A 14 22.54 -9.35 12.42
N LYS A 15 23.50 -9.69 13.29
CA LYS A 15 24.44 -10.81 13.05
C LYS A 15 23.77 -12.17 13.23
N LEU A 16 22.83 -12.28 14.17
CA LEU A 16 22.06 -13.50 14.41
C LEU A 16 20.97 -13.74 13.35
N SER A 17 20.55 -12.69 12.63
CA SER A 17 19.53 -12.78 11.59
C SER A 17 19.99 -13.66 10.44
N LYS A 18 19.11 -14.57 10.00
CA LYS A 18 19.28 -15.33 8.76
C LYS A 18 18.23 -14.89 7.74
N PRO A 19 18.61 -14.65 6.47
CA PRO A 19 17.65 -14.33 5.42
C PRO A 19 16.66 -15.48 5.19
N VAL A 20 15.39 -15.14 4.92
CA VAL A 20 14.37 -16.12 4.56
C VAL A 20 14.57 -16.54 3.10
N THR A 21 14.79 -17.83 2.89
CA THR A 21 15.10 -18.37 1.56
C THR A 21 14.00 -19.27 1.04
N THR A 22 13.33 -20.00 1.93
CA THR A 22 12.37 -21.05 1.56
C THR A 22 10.92 -20.62 1.83
N PRO A 23 9.95 -21.03 1.00
CA PRO A 23 8.53 -20.78 1.27
C PRO A 23 8.03 -21.45 2.56
N GLU A 24 8.69 -22.51 3.01
CA GLU A 24 8.42 -23.20 4.27
C GLU A 24 8.76 -22.31 5.47
N GLU A 25 9.87 -21.56 5.42
CA GLU A 25 10.20 -20.57 6.45
C GLU A 25 9.15 -19.44 6.51
N ILE A 26 8.62 -19.00 5.36
CA ILE A 26 7.51 -18.03 5.32
C ILE A 26 6.26 -18.60 5.99
N ALA A 27 5.89 -19.84 5.67
CA ALA A 27 4.75 -20.52 6.27
C ALA A 27 4.92 -20.70 7.79
N GLN A 28 6.14 -21.00 8.25
CA GLN A 28 6.45 -21.12 9.69
C GLN A 28 6.27 -19.78 10.42
N VAL A 29 6.82 -18.68 9.89
CA VAL A 29 6.64 -17.35 10.47
C VAL A 29 5.17 -16.99 10.54
N ALA A 30 4.43 -17.16 9.43
CA ALA A 30 2.99 -16.89 9.38
C ALA A 30 2.22 -17.72 10.40
N THR A 31 2.49 -19.04 10.49
CA THR A 31 1.82 -19.96 11.42
C THR A 31 2.04 -19.53 12.87
N ILE A 32 3.29 -19.22 13.25
CA ILE A 32 3.64 -18.83 14.62
C ILE A 32 2.95 -17.51 14.97
N SER A 33 2.97 -16.53 14.06
CA SER A 33 2.31 -15.24 14.26
C SER A 33 0.77 -15.33 14.25
N ALA A 34 0.20 -16.31 13.54
CA ALA A 34 -1.23 -16.60 13.52
C ALA A 34 -1.70 -17.42 14.72
N ASN A 35 -0.94 -17.44 15.83
CA ASN A 35 -1.22 -18.21 17.04
C ASN A 35 -1.29 -19.74 16.81
N GLY A 36 -0.38 -20.27 15.99
CA GLY A 36 -0.27 -21.71 15.69
C GLY A 36 -1.19 -22.21 14.57
N ASP A 37 -1.91 -21.31 13.91
CA ASP A 37 -2.84 -21.64 12.84
C ASP A 37 -2.10 -21.92 11.52
N GLN A 38 -1.99 -23.21 11.17
CA GLN A 38 -1.28 -23.66 9.97
C GLN A 38 -2.04 -23.33 8.68
N GLU A 39 -3.37 -23.22 8.72
CA GLU A 39 -4.17 -22.89 7.55
C GLU A 39 -3.87 -21.46 7.11
N ILE A 40 -3.86 -20.53 8.07
CA ILE A 40 -3.43 -19.13 7.87
C ILE A 40 -1.98 -19.09 7.37
N GLY A 41 -1.09 -19.90 7.94
CA GLY A 41 0.31 -19.96 7.53
C GLY A 41 0.49 -20.36 6.06
N ASN A 42 -0.23 -21.40 5.63
CA ASN A 42 -0.17 -21.93 4.27
C ASN A 42 -0.76 -20.95 3.26
N ILE A 43 -1.93 -20.35 3.55
CA ILE A 43 -2.58 -19.43 2.61
C ILE A 43 -1.76 -18.15 2.40
N ILE A 44 -1.07 -17.66 3.44
CA ILE A 44 -0.13 -16.52 3.33
C ILE A 44 1.09 -16.91 2.49
N SER A 45 1.68 -18.09 2.73
CA SER A 45 2.81 -18.58 1.92
C SER A 45 2.43 -18.72 0.44
N ASP A 46 1.26 -19.27 0.15
CA ASP A 46 0.77 -19.42 -1.22
C ASP A 46 0.43 -18.08 -1.88
N ALA A 47 -0.11 -17.12 -1.12
CA ALA A 47 -0.27 -15.75 -1.59
C ALA A 47 1.08 -15.15 -1.98
N MET A 48 2.09 -15.21 -1.11
CA MET A 48 3.44 -14.69 -1.38
C MET A 48 4.14 -15.38 -2.55
N LYS A 49 3.91 -16.68 -2.78
CA LYS A 49 4.43 -17.37 -3.97
C LYS A 49 3.80 -16.82 -5.25
N LYS A 50 2.52 -16.49 -5.23
CA LYS A 50 1.74 -16.03 -6.39
C LYS A 50 2.02 -14.58 -6.75
N VAL A 51 2.12 -13.69 -5.75
CA VAL A 51 2.36 -12.25 -5.97
C VAL A 51 3.84 -11.85 -5.86
N GLY A 52 4.70 -12.81 -5.51
CA GLY A 52 6.11 -12.56 -5.23
C GLY A 52 6.36 -11.96 -3.84
N ARG A 53 7.63 -11.93 -3.44
CA ARG A 53 8.08 -11.49 -2.10
C ARG A 53 7.73 -10.04 -1.77
N LYS A 54 7.69 -9.17 -2.78
CA LYS A 54 7.32 -7.75 -2.67
C LYS A 54 5.89 -7.48 -3.10
N GLY A 55 5.13 -8.54 -3.39
CA GLY A 55 3.74 -8.44 -3.80
C GLY A 55 2.85 -7.89 -2.69
N VAL A 56 1.79 -7.21 -3.11
CA VAL A 56 0.82 -6.63 -2.18
C VAL A 56 -0.20 -7.70 -1.84
N ILE A 57 -0.45 -7.87 -0.55
CA ILE A 57 -1.46 -8.77 0.00
C ILE A 57 -2.38 -7.94 0.92
N THR A 58 -3.69 -8.08 0.78
CA THR A 58 -4.69 -7.39 1.59
C THR A 58 -5.68 -8.39 2.17
N VAL A 59 -6.21 -8.10 3.37
CA VAL A 59 -7.09 -8.99 4.13
C VAL A 59 -8.49 -8.38 4.19
N LYS A 60 -9.51 -9.18 3.88
CA LYS A 60 -10.92 -8.77 3.87
C LYS A 60 -11.81 -9.75 4.58
N ASP A 61 -13.01 -9.29 4.91
CA ASP A 61 -14.06 -10.12 5.49
C ASP A 61 -14.64 -10.98 4.36
N GLY A 62 -14.54 -12.29 4.50
CA GLY A 62 -15.17 -13.26 3.62
C GLY A 62 -16.67 -13.36 3.88
N LYS A 63 -17.41 -13.80 2.87
CA LYS A 63 -18.85 -14.13 3.01
C LYS A 63 -19.08 -15.63 3.17
N THR A 64 -18.01 -16.41 3.07
CA THR A 64 -18.03 -17.87 3.11
C THR A 64 -17.48 -18.36 4.46
N LEU A 65 -17.68 -19.65 4.74
CA LEU A 65 -17.19 -20.27 5.97
C LEU A 65 -15.69 -20.47 5.97
N ASN A 66 -15.08 -20.59 4.79
CA ASN A 66 -13.67 -20.92 4.60
C ASN A 66 -12.89 -19.70 4.11
N ASP A 67 -11.58 -19.71 4.32
CA ASP A 67 -10.72 -18.66 3.81
C ASP A 67 -10.50 -18.82 2.29
N GLU A 68 -10.48 -17.71 1.57
CA GLU A 68 -10.29 -17.69 0.12
C GLU A 68 -9.13 -16.77 -0.28
N LEU A 69 -8.31 -17.23 -1.22
CA LEU A 69 -7.26 -16.44 -1.84
C LEU A 69 -7.66 -16.05 -3.26
N GLU A 70 -7.94 -14.77 -3.49
CA GLU A 70 -8.22 -14.19 -4.81
C GLU A 70 -7.02 -13.35 -5.26
N ILE A 71 -6.45 -13.62 -6.45
CA ILE A 71 -5.46 -12.71 -7.04
C ILE A 71 -6.23 -11.73 -7.91
N ILE A 72 -6.03 -10.44 -7.67
CA ILE A 72 -6.77 -9.36 -8.31
C ILE A 72 -5.78 -8.37 -8.91
N GLU A 73 -6.04 -7.89 -10.12
CA GLU A 73 -5.29 -6.78 -10.69
C GLU A 73 -5.47 -5.53 -9.80
N GLY A 74 -4.37 -4.95 -9.33
CA GLY A 74 -4.40 -3.80 -8.45
C GLY A 74 -3.02 -3.16 -8.28
N MET A 75 -3.01 -1.95 -7.73
CA MET A 75 -1.81 -1.13 -7.58
C MET A 75 -1.75 -0.56 -6.18
N LYS A 76 -0.58 -0.61 -5.54
CA LYS A 76 -0.29 0.04 -4.25
C LYS A 76 0.81 1.10 -4.42
N PHE A 77 0.68 2.22 -3.71
CA PHE A 77 1.76 3.20 -3.56
C PHE A 77 1.77 3.84 -2.17
N ASP A 78 2.95 4.30 -1.75
CA ASP A 78 3.24 4.72 -0.38
C ASP A 78 2.92 6.21 -0.17
N ARG A 79 1.65 6.57 -0.44
CA ARG A 79 1.06 7.86 -0.08
C ARG A 79 -0.33 7.63 0.48
N GLY A 80 -0.61 8.13 1.67
CA GLY A 80 -1.93 8.07 2.27
C GLY A 80 -2.77 9.33 2.09
N TYR A 81 -3.88 9.39 2.84
CA TYR A 81 -4.79 10.53 2.82
C TYR A 81 -4.12 11.81 3.33
N ILE A 82 -4.44 12.95 2.69
CA ILE A 82 -3.92 14.26 3.11
C ILE A 82 -4.53 14.72 4.44
N SER A 83 -5.78 14.33 4.70
CA SER A 83 -6.50 14.70 5.92
C SER A 83 -7.16 13.48 6.57
N PRO A 84 -7.03 13.29 7.91
CA PRO A 84 -7.68 12.20 8.63
C PRO A 84 -9.21 12.30 8.62
N TYR A 85 -9.77 13.47 8.26
CA TYR A 85 -11.23 13.63 8.14
C TYR A 85 -11.84 12.85 6.97
N PHE A 86 -11.04 12.27 6.08
CA PHE A 86 -11.53 11.38 5.04
C PHE A 86 -11.82 9.96 5.53
N ILE A 87 -11.31 9.56 6.70
CA ILE A 87 -11.54 8.24 7.29
C ILE A 87 -13.05 7.96 7.34
N ASN A 88 -13.45 6.79 6.85
CA ASN A 88 -14.85 6.36 6.85
C ASN A 88 -15.05 5.00 7.53
N THR A 89 -13.97 4.36 7.97
CA THR A 89 -14.00 3.12 8.75
C THR A 89 -13.82 3.42 10.23
N THR A 90 -14.53 2.67 11.08
CA THR A 90 -14.40 2.77 12.55
C THR A 90 -13.19 2.01 13.10
N LYS A 91 -12.67 1.04 12.34
CA LYS A 91 -11.50 0.24 12.69
C LYS A 91 -10.34 0.50 11.72
N GLY A 92 -9.13 0.70 12.24
CA GLY A 92 -7.90 0.76 11.46
C GLY A 92 -7.56 2.08 10.77
N GLN A 93 -8.30 3.17 11.04
CA GLN A 93 -8.05 4.51 10.48
C GLN A 93 -7.88 4.50 8.95
N LYS A 94 -8.85 3.91 8.23
CA LYS A 94 -8.82 3.79 6.77
C LYS A 94 -9.98 4.51 6.09
N CYS A 95 -9.78 4.92 4.85
CA CYS A 95 -10.84 5.29 3.93
C CYS A 95 -11.01 4.16 2.91
N GLU A 96 -12.19 3.54 2.89
CA GLU A 96 -12.52 2.43 1.99
C GLU A 96 -13.70 2.79 1.08
N PHE A 97 -13.53 2.67 -0.22
CA PHE A 97 -14.58 2.94 -1.21
C PHE A 97 -14.73 1.77 -2.17
N GLN A 98 -15.97 1.56 -2.61
CA GLN A 98 -16.32 0.59 -3.65
C GLN A 98 -16.84 1.35 -4.89
N ASP A 99 -16.56 0.81 -6.08
CA ASP A 99 -16.95 1.37 -7.38
C ASP A 99 -16.68 2.88 -7.53
N ALA A 100 -15.46 3.29 -7.17
CA ALA A 100 -15.06 4.70 -7.12
C ALA A 100 -14.56 5.23 -8.47
N TYR A 101 -14.68 6.55 -8.64
CA TYR A 101 -13.95 7.30 -9.66
C TYR A 101 -12.58 7.72 -9.14
N VAL A 102 -11.62 7.82 -10.05
CA VAL A 102 -10.25 8.28 -9.80
C VAL A 102 -9.97 9.49 -10.69
N LEU A 103 -9.73 10.63 -10.07
CA LEU A 103 -9.23 11.84 -10.72
C LEU A 103 -7.72 11.88 -10.56
N ILE A 104 -6.99 12.05 -11.66
CA ILE A 104 -5.52 12.07 -11.66
C ILE A 104 -5.02 13.40 -12.23
N SER A 105 -4.33 14.19 -11.41
CA SER A 105 -3.78 15.49 -11.81
C SER A 105 -2.26 15.52 -11.66
N GLU A 106 -1.55 15.91 -12.71
CA GLU A 106 -0.10 16.15 -12.62
C GLU A 106 0.22 17.39 -11.77
N LYS A 107 -0.69 18.37 -11.77
CA LYS A 107 -0.53 19.65 -11.09
C LYS A 107 -1.22 19.68 -9.73
N LYS A 108 -0.86 20.68 -8.92
CA LYS A 108 -1.53 21.00 -7.65
C LYS A 108 -2.96 21.47 -7.87
N ILE A 109 -3.84 21.09 -6.94
CA ILE A 109 -5.24 21.51 -6.89
C ILE A 109 -5.42 22.37 -5.64
N SER A 110 -5.34 23.70 -5.82
CA SER A 110 -5.47 24.68 -4.73
C SER A 110 -6.81 25.41 -4.74
N SER A 111 -7.36 25.64 -5.94
CA SER A 111 -8.62 26.36 -6.15
C SER A 111 -9.81 25.43 -6.02
N VAL A 112 -10.88 25.89 -5.38
CA VAL A 112 -12.14 25.15 -5.35
C VAL A 112 -12.79 25.06 -6.74
N GLN A 113 -12.59 26.09 -7.59
CA GLN A 113 -13.24 26.16 -8.90
C GLN A 113 -12.81 25.02 -9.83
N SER A 114 -11.56 24.57 -9.73
CA SER A 114 -11.04 23.49 -10.56
C SER A 114 -11.62 22.13 -10.19
N ILE A 115 -12.00 21.91 -8.92
CA ILE A 115 -12.48 20.61 -8.45
C ILE A 115 -14.01 20.48 -8.45
N VAL A 116 -14.75 21.60 -8.46
CA VAL A 116 -16.23 21.60 -8.42
C VAL A 116 -16.84 20.73 -9.52
N PRO A 117 -16.46 20.84 -10.81
CA PRO A 117 -17.02 20.00 -11.87
C PRO A 117 -16.84 18.51 -11.60
N ALA A 118 -15.66 18.12 -11.11
CA ALA A 118 -15.37 16.72 -10.78
C ALA A 118 -16.27 16.18 -9.65
N LEU A 119 -16.50 17.01 -8.62
CA LEU A 119 -17.35 16.65 -7.48
C LEU A 119 -18.83 16.56 -7.89
N GLU A 120 -19.30 17.47 -8.76
CA GLU A 120 -20.66 17.46 -9.29
C GLU A 120 -20.93 16.19 -10.09
N ILE A 121 -20.02 15.79 -10.98
CA ILE A 121 -20.15 14.54 -11.75
C ILE A 121 -20.15 13.32 -10.82
N ALA A 122 -19.22 13.24 -9.86
CA ALA A 122 -19.17 12.12 -8.92
C ALA A 122 -20.46 12.01 -8.09
N ASN A 123 -20.94 13.14 -7.57
CA ASN A 123 -22.17 13.20 -6.78
C ASN A 123 -23.43 12.88 -7.62
N ALA A 124 -23.51 13.39 -8.85
CA ALA A 124 -24.62 13.10 -9.77
C ALA A 124 -24.72 11.59 -10.10
N ASN A 125 -23.57 10.92 -10.22
CA ASN A 125 -23.49 9.47 -10.43
C ASN A 125 -23.53 8.66 -9.13
N ARG A 126 -23.60 9.32 -7.96
CA ARG A 126 -23.58 8.71 -6.62
C ARG A 126 -22.39 7.76 -6.42
N LYS A 127 -21.22 8.16 -6.89
CA LYS A 127 -19.98 7.38 -6.76
C LYS A 127 -18.97 8.09 -5.87
N PRO A 128 -18.21 7.35 -5.06
CA PRO A 128 -17.06 7.91 -4.36
C PRO A 128 -16.01 8.45 -5.33
N LEU A 129 -15.28 9.49 -4.91
CA LEU A 129 -14.21 10.09 -5.70
C LEU A 129 -12.87 10.01 -4.95
N VAL A 130 -11.86 9.49 -5.64
CA VAL A 130 -10.46 9.47 -5.21
C VAL A 130 -9.69 10.49 -6.03
N ILE A 131 -9.05 11.44 -5.38
CA ILE A 131 -8.26 12.50 -6.04
C ILE A 131 -6.79 12.22 -5.79
N ILE A 132 -6.04 11.97 -6.87
CA ILE A 132 -4.59 11.79 -6.86
C ILE A 132 -3.98 12.98 -7.59
N ALA A 133 -3.28 13.85 -6.86
CA ALA A 133 -2.67 15.06 -7.43
C ALA A 133 -1.26 15.27 -6.90
N GLU A 134 -0.43 16.13 -7.53
CA GLU A 134 0.85 16.54 -6.92
C GLU A 134 0.65 16.99 -5.47
N ASP A 135 -0.35 17.85 -5.26
CA ASP A 135 -0.83 18.24 -3.94
C ASP A 135 -2.28 18.71 -4.04
N VAL A 136 -3.03 18.55 -2.94
CA VAL A 136 -4.36 19.15 -2.78
C VAL A 136 -4.31 19.99 -1.51
N ASP A 137 -4.35 21.30 -1.66
CA ASP A 137 -4.13 22.26 -0.59
C ASP A 137 -5.14 23.42 -0.62
N GLY A 138 -4.92 24.40 0.27
CA GLY A 138 -5.67 25.64 0.30
C GLY A 138 -7.19 25.48 0.43
N GLU A 139 -7.90 26.20 -0.44
CA GLU A 139 -9.36 26.26 -0.44
C GLU A 139 -9.99 24.94 -0.91
N ALA A 140 -9.36 24.26 -1.87
CA ALA A 140 -9.82 22.97 -2.37
C ALA A 140 -9.86 21.94 -1.24
N LEU A 141 -8.76 21.74 -0.51
CA LEU A 141 -8.71 20.78 0.60
C LEU A 141 -9.74 21.11 1.70
N SER A 142 -9.84 22.39 2.06
CA SER A 142 -10.78 22.86 3.08
C SER A 142 -12.22 22.56 2.70
N THR A 143 -12.57 22.77 1.42
CA THR A 143 -13.91 22.50 0.88
C THR A 143 -14.22 21.01 0.85
N LEU A 144 -13.26 20.17 0.43
CA LEU A 144 -13.42 18.71 0.42
C LEU A 144 -13.70 18.17 1.82
N VAL A 145 -12.91 18.60 2.81
CA VAL A 145 -13.08 18.18 4.21
C VAL A 145 -14.42 18.66 4.77
N LEU A 146 -14.79 19.92 4.51
CA LEU A 146 -16.06 20.47 5.00
C LEU A 146 -17.27 19.74 4.41
N ASN A 147 -17.26 19.42 3.11
CA ASN A 147 -18.33 18.65 2.47
C ASN A 147 -18.36 17.19 2.93
N ARG A 148 -17.20 16.58 3.18
CA ARG A 148 -17.11 15.24 3.78
C ARG A 148 -17.76 15.18 5.16
N LEU A 149 -17.55 16.21 6.00
CA LEU A 149 -18.07 16.29 7.37
C LEU A 149 -19.54 16.72 7.44
N LYS A 150 -19.96 17.71 6.64
CA LYS A 150 -21.32 18.26 6.70
C LYS A 150 -22.33 17.49 5.87
N VAL A 151 -21.95 17.11 4.64
CA VAL A 151 -22.86 16.52 3.64
C VAL A 151 -22.62 15.02 3.49
N GLY A 152 -21.54 14.49 4.07
CA GLY A 152 -21.17 13.08 3.92
C GLY A 152 -20.64 12.75 2.53
N LEU A 153 -20.11 13.73 1.80
CA LEU A 153 -19.56 13.53 0.45
C LEU A 153 -18.46 12.46 0.47
N GLN A 154 -18.61 11.41 -0.33
CA GLN A 154 -17.65 10.30 -0.39
C GLN A 154 -16.44 10.70 -1.22
N VAL A 155 -15.45 11.35 -0.60
CA VAL A 155 -14.23 11.81 -1.26
C VAL A 155 -13.00 11.53 -0.41
N VAL A 156 -11.87 11.27 -1.06
CA VAL A 156 -10.54 11.20 -0.44
C VAL A 156 -9.50 11.82 -1.37
N ALA A 157 -8.58 12.60 -0.81
CA ALA A 157 -7.47 13.19 -1.53
C ALA A 157 -6.14 12.62 -1.04
N VAL A 158 -5.28 12.22 -1.98
CA VAL A 158 -3.96 11.64 -1.76
C VAL A 158 -2.93 12.33 -2.66
N LYS A 159 -1.69 12.42 -2.17
CA LYS A 159 -0.59 12.95 -2.99
C LYS A 159 -0.12 11.91 -4.00
N ALA A 160 0.33 12.38 -5.15
CA ALA A 160 0.96 11.54 -6.16
C ALA A 160 2.27 10.93 -5.63
N PRO A 161 2.56 9.66 -5.96
CA PRO A 161 3.82 9.02 -5.61
C PRO A 161 4.96 9.50 -6.52
N GLY A 162 6.20 9.35 -6.04
CA GLY A 162 7.40 9.78 -6.78
C GLY A 162 7.63 11.30 -6.81
N PHE A 163 8.62 11.72 -7.60
CA PHE A 163 9.00 13.11 -7.82
C PHE A 163 9.46 13.31 -9.27
N GLY A 164 9.40 14.53 -9.79
CA GLY A 164 9.83 14.86 -11.15
C GLY A 164 9.20 13.95 -12.21
N ASP A 165 10.01 13.49 -13.16
CA ASP A 165 9.55 12.63 -14.27
C ASP A 165 9.04 11.26 -13.82
N ASN A 166 9.56 10.73 -12.69
CA ASN A 166 9.05 9.49 -12.14
C ASN A 166 7.59 9.64 -11.68
N ARG A 167 7.22 10.79 -11.11
CA ARG A 167 5.82 11.08 -10.75
C ARG A 167 4.92 11.11 -11.99
N LYS A 168 5.34 11.79 -13.06
CA LYS A 168 4.58 11.87 -14.32
C LYS A 168 4.31 10.47 -14.88
N ASN A 169 5.35 9.63 -14.91
CA ASN A 169 5.25 8.26 -15.38
C ASN A 169 4.33 7.40 -14.51
N GLN A 170 4.42 7.50 -13.17
CA GLN A 170 3.55 6.75 -12.27
C GLN A 170 2.09 7.19 -12.35
N LEU A 171 1.81 8.49 -12.52
CA LEU A 171 0.45 8.99 -12.75
C LEU A 171 -0.14 8.45 -14.05
N LYS A 172 0.67 8.38 -15.12
CA LYS A 172 0.28 7.78 -16.39
C LYS A 172 0.00 6.28 -16.27
N ASP A 173 0.83 5.55 -15.52
CA ASP A 173 0.63 4.12 -15.25
C ASP A 173 -0.70 3.89 -14.50
N MET A 174 -1.01 4.72 -13.50
CA MET A 174 -2.31 4.69 -12.78
C MET A 174 -3.48 5.02 -13.71
N ALA A 175 -3.33 6.03 -14.57
CA ALA A 175 -4.37 6.42 -15.52
C ALA A 175 -4.70 5.28 -16.49
N ILE A 176 -3.69 4.64 -17.08
CA ILE A 176 -3.87 3.49 -17.97
C ILE A 176 -4.48 2.29 -17.22
N ALA A 177 -3.99 1.97 -16.02
CA ALA A 177 -4.50 0.85 -15.21
C ALA A 177 -5.96 1.03 -14.77
N THR A 178 -6.41 2.28 -14.59
CA THR A 178 -7.77 2.61 -14.18
C THR A 178 -8.69 3.01 -15.34
N GLY A 179 -8.14 3.24 -16.55
CA GLY A 179 -8.88 3.66 -17.73
C GLY A 179 -9.28 5.14 -17.72
N GLY A 180 -8.48 6.01 -17.09
CA GLY A 180 -8.69 7.45 -17.04
C GLY A 180 -7.60 8.26 -17.75
N ALA A 181 -7.70 9.59 -17.68
CA ALA A 181 -6.72 10.53 -18.19
C ALA A 181 -5.94 11.23 -17.06
N VAL A 182 -4.74 11.74 -17.39
CA VAL A 182 -3.95 12.60 -16.49
C VAL A 182 -4.20 14.06 -16.87
N PHE A 183 -4.73 14.85 -15.94
CA PHE A 183 -4.97 16.27 -16.14
C PHE A 183 -3.71 17.11 -15.93
N GLY A 184 -3.57 18.17 -16.72
CA GLY A 184 -2.43 19.08 -16.63
C GLY A 184 -1.11 18.55 -17.17
N GLU A 185 -1.12 17.45 -17.94
CA GLU A 185 0.05 16.91 -18.66
C GLU A 185 0.56 17.91 -19.69
N GLU A 186 1.87 18.12 -19.74
CA GLU A 186 2.50 19.02 -20.70
C GLU A 186 2.29 18.52 -22.14
N GLY A 187 1.57 19.29 -22.95
CA GLY A 187 1.27 18.96 -24.35
C GLY A 187 -0.15 18.43 -24.60
N LEU A 188 -0.91 18.13 -23.55
CA LEU A 188 -2.34 17.81 -23.62
C LEU A 188 -3.14 18.93 -22.92
N ASN A 189 -4.00 19.63 -23.67
CA ASN A 189 -4.87 20.68 -23.12
C ASN A 189 -6.08 20.09 -22.37
N LEU A 190 -5.82 19.24 -21.38
CA LEU A 190 -6.83 18.67 -20.49
C LEU A 190 -6.76 19.38 -19.13
N ASN A 191 -7.70 20.30 -18.93
CA ASN A 191 -7.89 21.03 -17.69
C ASN A 191 -8.91 20.30 -16.79
N VAL A 192 -8.74 20.38 -15.47
CA VAL A 192 -9.64 19.70 -14.52
C VAL A 192 -11.04 20.31 -14.58
N GLU A 193 -11.13 21.59 -14.93
CA GLU A 193 -12.37 22.36 -15.10
C GLU A 193 -13.28 21.78 -16.18
N ASP A 194 -12.72 21.13 -17.21
CA ASP A 194 -13.43 20.64 -18.39
C ASP A 194 -13.75 19.13 -18.32
N ILE A 195 -13.52 18.50 -17.16
CA ILE A 195 -13.62 17.06 -16.94
C ILE A 195 -14.97 16.47 -17.38
N GLN A 196 -14.90 15.33 -18.07
CA GLN A 196 -16.05 14.53 -18.46
C GLN A 196 -16.08 13.18 -17.74
N PRO A 197 -17.25 12.50 -17.68
CA PRO A 197 -17.37 11.20 -17.02
C PRO A 197 -16.46 10.09 -17.56
N HIS A 198 -15.97 10.22 -18.79
CA HIS A 198 -15.06 9.24 -19.41
C HIS A 198 -13.58 9.50 -19.10
N ASP A 199 -13.23 10.70 -18.61
CA ASP A 199 -11.86 11.03 -18.25
C ASP A 199 -11.47 10.48 -16.87
N PHE A 200 -12.47 10.14 -16.04
CA PHE A 200 -12.23 9.50 -14.75
C PHE A 200 -11.74 8.07 -14.93
N GLY A 201 -10.67 7.75 -14.20
CA GLY A 201 -10.32 6.36 -13.92
C GLY A 201 -11.43 5.69 -13.11
N LYS A 202 -11.57 4.38 -13.26
CA LYS A 202 -12.56 3.57 -12.55
C LYS A 202 -11.88 2.41 -11.85
N VAL A 203 -12.26 2.19 -10.61
CA VAL A 203 -11.72 1.15 -9.74
C VAL A 203 -12.87 0.46 -9.01
N GLY A 204 -12.79 -0.86 -8.89
CA GLY A 204 -13.80 -1.61 -8.15
C GLY A 204 -13.70 -1.36 -6.64
N GLU A 205 -12.49 -1.12 -6.13
CA GLU A 205 -12.29 -0.82 -4.71
C GLU A 205 -11.03 0.01 -4.46
N VAL A 206 -11.06 0.86 -3.44
CA VAL A 206 -9.92 1.66 -2.98
C VAL A 206 -9.82 1.59 -1.46
N ILE A 207 -8.58 1.41 -0.98
CA ILE A 207 -8.25 1.46 0.44
C ILE A 207 -7.12 2.49 0.62
N VAL A 208 -7.37 3.52 1.42
CA VAL A 208 -6.40 4.57 1.75
C VAL A 208 -6.15 4.57 3.25
N THR A 209 -4.89 4.45 3.66
CA THR A 209 -4.44 4.58 5.04
C THR A 209 -3.68 5.91 5.20
N LYS A 210 -3.03 6.12 6.35
CA LYS A 210 -2.16 7.28 6.58
C LYS A 210 -0.92 7.26 5.67
N ASP A 211 -0.41 6.08 5.37
CA ASP A 211 0.88 5.91 4.70
C ASP A 211 0.74 5.34 3.29
N ASP A 212 -0.33 4.60 3.01
CA ASP A 212 -0.50 3.83 1.77
C ASP A 212 -1.84 4.09 1.08
N THR A 213 -1.85 3.97 -0.25
CA THR A 213 -3.06 3.88 -1.06
C THR A 213 -3.02 2.61 -1.91
N MET A 214 -4.15 1.92 -1.99
CA MET A 214 -4.35 0.73 -2.78
C MET A 214 -5.57 0.90 -3.69
N LEU A 215 -5.35 0.76 -5.00
CA LEU A 215 -6.39 0.76 -6.04
C LEU A 215 -6.57 -0.67 -6.54
N LEU A 216 -7.77 -1.22 -6.44
CA LEU A 216 -8.08 -2.61 -6.78
C LEU A 216 -9.13 -2.67 -7.90
N LYS A 217 -9.01 -3.68 -8.78
CA LYS A 217 -9.95 -3.92 -9.89
C LYS A 217 -10.08 -2.68 -10.77
N GLY A 218 -8.95 -2.12 -11.22
CA GLY A 218 -8.93 -1.05 -12.20
C GLY A 218 -9.64 -1.49 -13.49
N LYS A 219 -10.43 -0.59 -14.09
CA LYS A 219 -11.18 -0.88 -15.34
C LYS A 219 -10.44 -0.36 -16.58
N GLY A 220 -9.12 -0.34 -16.54
CA GLY A 220 -8.26 -0.04 -17.68
C GLY A 220 -8.39 -1.07 -18.80
N GLU A 221 -8.07 -0.67 -20.03
CA GLU A 221 -8.07 -1.56 -21.18
C GLU A 221 -6.83 -2.47 -21.13
N LYS A 222 -7.04 -3.79 -21.07
CA LYS A 222 -5.94 -4.77 -20.94
C LYS A 222 -4.86 -4.62 -22.01
N ALA A 223 -5.26 -4.35 -23.26
CA ALA A 223 -4.33 -4.12 -24.36
C ALA A 223 -3.42 -2.90 -24.13
N GLN A 224 -3.94 -1.83 -23.51
CA GLN A 224 -3.15 -0.64 -23.18
C GLN A 224 -2.22 -0.90 -22.00
N ILE A 225 -2.67 -1.66 -21.00
CA ILE A 225 -1.84 -2.07 -19.86
C ILE A 225 -0.68 -2.96 -20.34
N GLU A 226 -0.95 -3.97 -21.16
CA GLU A 226 0.09 -4.85 -21.74
C GLU A 226 1.09 -4.06 -22.59
N LYS A 227 0.60 -3.13 -23.43
CA LYS A 227 1.47 -2.22 -24.18
C LYS A 227 2.36 -1.41 -23.24
N ARG A 228 1.81 -0.87 -22.16
CA ARG A 228 2.55 -0.09 -21.18
C ARG A 228 3.61 -0.92 -20.45
N ILE A 229 3.30 -2.18 -20.13
CA ILE A 229 4.23 -3.15 -19.56
C ILE A 229 5.40 -3.39 -20.52
N GLN A 230 5.12 -3.61 -21.82
CA GLN A 230 6.17 -3.80 -22.83
C GLN A 230 7.06 -2.57 -22.98
N GLU A 231 6.49 -1.36 -23.00
CA GLU A 231 7.26 -0.12 -23.02
C GLU A 231 8.25 -0.03 -21.83
N ILE A 232 7.83 -0.46 -20.63
CA ILE A 232 8.69 -0.46 -19.43
C ILE A 232 9.79 -1.52 -19.54
N ILE A 233 9.48 -2.70 -20.08
CA ILE A 233 10.46 -3.78 -20.29
C ILE A 233 11.54 -3.33 -21.28
N GLU A 234 11.16 -2.75 -22.41
CA GLU A 234 12.10 -2.20 -23.41
C GLU A 234 13.00 -1.11 -22.81
N GLN A 235 12.44 -0.21 -21.98
CA GLN A 235 13.23 0.79 -21.26
C GLN A 235 14.24 0.15 -20.29
N LEU A 236 13.87 -0.97 -19.67
CA LEU A 236 14.71 -1.68 -18.70
C LEU A 236 15.92 -2.35 -19.37
N GLU A 237 15.78 -2.81 -20.62
CA GLU A 237 16.86 -3.38 -21.41
C GLU A 237 17.89 -2.35 -21.84
N VAL A 238 17.45 -1.12 -22.14
CA VAL A 238 18.32 -0.06 -22.66
C VAL A 238 19.00 0.73 -21.54
N THR A 239 18.37 0.86 -20.36
CA THR A 239 18.94 1.66 -19.27
C THR A 239 20.19 1.00 -18.69
N THR A 240 21.22 1.81 -18.42
CA THR A 240 22.46 1.41 -17.75
C THR A 240 22.51 1.89 -16.30
N SER A 241 21.58 2.75 -15.88
CA SER A 241 21.51 3.32 -14.53
C SER A 241 20.82 2.35 -13.57
N GLU A 242 21.52 1.93 -12.51
CA GLU A 242 20.94 1.06 -11.47
C GLU A 242 19.73 1.71 -10.79
N TYR A 243 19.77 3.02 -10.58
CA TYR A 243 18.65 3.78 -10.01
C TYR A 243 17.40 3.72 -10.91
N GLU A 244 17.56 3.90 -12.23
CA GLU A 244 16.43 3.81 -13.16
C GLU A 244 15.91 2.38 -13.26
N LYS A 245 16.81 1.37 -13.28
CA LYS A 245 16.41 -0.04 -13.24
C LYS A 245 15.56 -0.35 -12.03
N GLU A 246 15.93 0.14 -10.85
CA GLU A 246 15.14 -0.06 -9.63
C GLU A 246 13.74 0.54 -9.79
N LYS A 247 13.63 1.79 -10.28
CA LYS A 247 12.33 2.46 -10.46
C LYS A 247 11.47 1.83 -11.55
N LEU A 248 12.08 1.36 -12.65
CA LEU A 248 11.35 0.65 -13.70
C LEU A 248 10.84 -0.71 -13.22
N ASN A 249 11.65 -1.46 -12.47
CA ASN A 249 11.21 -2.72 -11.84
C ASN A 249 10.06 -2.49 -10.86
N GLU A 250 10.13 -1.42 -10.05
CA GLU A 250 9.06 -1.05 -9.11
C GLU A 250 7.73 -0.78 -9.83
N ARG A 251 7.79 -0.04 -10.94
CA ARG A 251 6.62 0.26 -11.78
C ARG A 251 6.09 -0.99 -12.49
N LEU A 252 6.99 -1.81 -13.03
CA LEU A 252 6.65 -3.08 -13.68
C LEU A 252 5.93 -4.02 -12.73
N ALA A 253 6.43 -4.20 -11.51
CA ALA A 253 5.80 -5.02 -10.49
C ALA A 253 4.40 -4.50 -10.15
N LYS A 254 4.23 -3.17 -9.99
CA LYS A 254 2.93 -2.55 -9.70
C LYS A 254 1.89 -2.70 -10.82
N LEU A 255 2.31 -2.91 -12.06
CA LEU A 255 1.43 -3.13 -13.22
C LEU A 255 1.21 -4.60 -13.55
N SER A 256 2.20 -5.46 -13.27
CA SER A 256 2.22 -6.86 -13.69
C SER A 256 1.79 -7.81 -12.56
N ASP A 257 2.26 -7.54 -11.34
CA ASP A 257 2.00 -8.39 -10.18
C ASP A 257 0.72 -7.92 -9.51
N GLY A 258 -0.33 -8.72 -9.66
CA GLY A 258 -1.61 -8.46 -9.02
C GLY A 258 -1.51 -8.38 -7.50
N VAL A 259 -2.52 -7.79 -6.88
CA VAL A 259 -2.73 -7.78 -5.44
C VAL A 259 -3.44 -9.06 -5.04
N ALA A 260 -2.86 -9.82 -4.10
CA ALA A 260 -3.56 -10.93 -3.47
C ALA A 260 -4.54 -10.40 -2.43
N VAL A 261 -5.78 -10.86 -2.48
CA VAL A 261 -6.82 -10.57 -1.52
C VAL A 261 -7.16 -11.85 -0.77
N LEU A 262 -6.94 -11.83 0.53
CA LEU A 262 -7.21 -12.92 1.45
C LEU A 262 -8.55 -12.63 2.13
N LYS A 263 -9.59 -13.37 1.77
CA LYS A 263 -10.92 -13.25 2.38
C LYS A 263 -11.00 -14.23 3.52
N VAL A 264 -11.18 -13.71 4.73
CA VAL A 264 -11.22 -14.50 5.96
C VAL A 264 -12.66 -14.98 6.18
N GLY A 265 -12.84 -16.29 6.19
CA GLY A 265 -14.14 -16.91 6.43
C GLY A 265 -14.47 -17.02 7.91
N GLY A 266 -15.73 -17.33 8.22
CA GLY A 266 -16.17 -17.59 9.59
C GLY A 266 -17.69 -17.70 9.72
N THR A 267 -18.15 -18.17 10.87
CA THR A 267 -19.58 -18.36 11.16
C THR A 267 -20.25 -17.15 11.80
N SER A 268 -19.45 -16.28 12.42
CA SER A 268 -19.93 -15.06 13.09
C SER A 268 -19.00 -13.89 12.85
N ASP A 269 -19.54 -12.66 12.91
CA ASP A 269 -18.74 -11.45 12.74
C ASP A 269 -17.59 -11.36 13.75
N ILE A 270 -17.80 -11.84 14.98
CA ILE A 270 -16.77 -11.83 16.03
C ILE A 270 -15.61 -12.74 15.65
N GLU A 271 -15.90 -13.96 15.17
CA GLU A 271 -14.91 -14.92 14.70
C GLU A 271 -14.13 -14.39 13.50
N VAL A 272 -14.82 -13.84 12.50
CA VAL A 272 -14.18 -13.26 11.30
C VAL A 272 -13.26 -12.11 11.69
N ASN A 273 -13.69 -11.23 12.61
CA ASN A 273 -12.86 -10.11 13.08
C ASN A 273 -11.61 -10.59 13.84
N GLU A 274 -11.75 -11.56 14.76
CA GLU A 274 -10.61 -12.14 15.49
C GLU A 274 -9.62 -12.81 14.54
N LYS A 275 -10.13 -13.63 13.62
CA LYS A 275 -9.31 -14.35 12.66
C LYS A 275 -8.62 -13.37 11.70
N LYS A 276 -9.30 -12.31 11.28
CA LYS A 276 -8.72 -11.23 10.47
C LYS A 276 -7.59 -10.51 11.17
N ASP A 277 -7.70 -10.25 12.47
CA ASP A 277 -6.61 -9.65 13.25
C ASP A 277 -5.38 -10.58 13.26
N ARG A 278 -5.58 -11.89 13.53
CA ARG A 278 -4.50 -12.89 13.44
C ARG A 278 -3.86 -12.99 12.06
N VAL A 279 -4.66 -12.99 10.99
CA VAL A 279 -4.16 -13.01 9.60
C VAL A 279 -3.37 -11.74 9.30
N THR A 280 -3.84 -10.58 9.76
CA THR A 280 -3.16 -9.29 9.54
C THR A 280 -1.81 -9.26 10.25
N ASP A 281 -1.75 -9.73 11.50
CA ASP A 281 -0.50 -9.84 12.25
C ASP A 281 0.49 -10.81 11.60
N ALA A 282 0.00 -11.98 11.16
CA ALA A 282 0.81 -12.96 10.43
C ALA A 282 1.35 -12.40 9.10
N LEU A 283 0.54 -11.63 8.38
CA LEU A 283 0.94 -10.95 7.15
C LEU A 283 2.05 -9.92 7.39
N ASN A 284 1.92 -9.12 8.44
CA ASN A 284 2.92 -8.11 8.78
C ASN A 284 4.24 -8.76 9.23
N ALA A 285 4.16 -9.81 10.05
CA ALA A 285 5.32 -10.56 10.49
C ALA A 285 6.08 -11.23 9.34
N THR A 286 5.37 -11.83 8.39
CA THR A 286 5.99 -12.43 7.20
C THR A 286 6.66 -11.42 6.29
N ARG A 287 6.05 -10.23 6.11
CA ARG A 287 6.71 -9.13 5.37
C ARG A 287 8.01 -8.71 6.01
N ALA A 288 8.00 -8.43 7.32
CA ALA A 288 9.21 -8.06 8.05
C ALA A 288 10.30 -9.15 7.97
N ALA A 289 9.90 -10.42 8.09
CA ALA A 289 10.81 -11.56 7.98
C ALA A 289 11.46 -11.68 6.58
N VAL A 290 10.72 -11.36 5.52
CA VAL A 290 11.23 -11.39 4.14
C VAL A 290 12.21 -10.23 3.89
N GLU A 291 12.01 -9.08 4.54
CA GLU A 291 12.86 -7.88 4.38
C GLU A 291 14.14 -7.93 5.23
N GLU A 292 14.04 -8.27 6.52
CA GLU A 292 15.16 -8.17 7.47
C GLU A 292 15.73 -9.54 7.90
N GLY A 293 15.07 -10.63 7.52
CA GLY A 293 15.40 -11.99 7.94
C GLY A 293 14.72 -12.40 9.25
N ILE A 294 15.09 -13.58 9.75
CA ILE A 294 14.50 -14.21 10.93
C ILE A 294 15.57 -14.56 11.97
N VAL A 295 15.16 -14.54 13.24
CA VAL A 295 15.98 -14.90 14.40
C VAL A 295 15.30 -16.01 15.23
N PRO A 296 16.03 -16.70 16.14
CA PRO A 296 15.41 -17.67 17.04
C PRO A 296 14.31 -17.05 17.91
N GLY A 297 13.09 -17.62 17.85
CA GLY A 297 11.92 -17.12 18.55
C GLY A 297 11.89 -17.38 20.07
N GLY A 298 10.74 -17.10 20.70
CA GLY A 298 10.50 -17.40 22.12
C GLY A 298 11.38 -16.62 23.11
N GLY A 299 11.87 -15.44 22.72
CA GLY A 299 12.79 -14.63 23.52
C GLY A 299 14.24 -15.12 23.54
N CYS A 300 14.54 -16.24 22.88
CA CYS A 300 15.90 -16.81 22.85
C CYS A 300 16.90 -15.90 22.12
N ALA A 301 16.47 -15.19 21.08
CA ALA A 301 17.32 -14.20 20.41
C ALA A 301 17.85 -13.13 21.37
N LEU A 302 16.99 -12.60 22.26
CA LEU A 302 17.37 -11.60 23.24
C LEU A 302 18.35 -12.15 24.28
N LEU A 303 18.11 -13.37 24.77
CA LEU A 303 19.02 -14.04 25.70
C LEU A 303 20.42 -14.27 25.08
N ARG A 304 20.48 -14.58 23.79
CA ARG A 304 21.75 -14.77 23.07
C ARG A 304 22.52 -13.46 22.84
N CYS A 305 21.88 -12.30 23.00
CA CYS A 305 22.55 -11.00 22.92
C CYS A 305 23.19 -10.56 24.24
N ILE A 306 22.92 -11.21 25.37
CA ILE A 306 23.50 -10.86 26.69
C ILE A 306 25.04 -10.76 26.65
N PRO A 307 25.79 -11.71 26.05
CA PRO A 307 27.24 -11.62 26.00
C PRO A 307 27.76 -10.37 25.27
N ALA A 308 27.00 -9.80 24.34
CA ALA A 308 27.37 -8.56 23.66
C ALA A 308 27.29 -7.34 24.61
N LEU A 309 26.41 -7.39 25.62
CA LEU A 309 26.34 -6.37 26.67
C LEU A 309 27.51 -6.48 27.66
N ASP A 310 27.93 -7.70 28.00
CA ASP A 310 29.07 -7.93 28.89
C ASP A 310 30.40 -7.39 28.32
N ALA A 311 30.50 -7.35 26.99
CA ALA A 311 31.66 -6.82 26.26
C ALA A 311 31.63 -5.29 26.07
N LEU A 312 30.56 -4.61 26.51
CA LEU A 312 30.35 -3.20 26.25
C LEU A 312 31.20 -2.31 27.19
N THR A 313 31.95 -1.36 26.63
CA THR A 313 32.71 -0.38 27.41
C THR A 313 32.03 1.00 27.34
N PRO A 314 31.33 1.44 28.41
CA PRO A 314 30.70 2.75 28.45
C PRO A 314 31.72 3.88 28.65
N ALA A 315 31.34 5.11 28.31
CA ALA A 315 32.24 6.27 28.40
C ALA A 315 32.45 6.78 29.84
N ASN A 316 31.51 6.52 30.74
CA ASN A 316 31.56 6.93 32.15
C ASN A 316 30.75 5.98 33.06
N GLU A 317 30.88 6.16 34.37
CA GLU A 317 30.18 5.32 35.36
C GLU A 317 28.66 5.49 35.31
N ASP A 318 28.15 6.70 35.04
CA ASP A 318 26.70 6.93 34.90
C ASP A 318 26.11 6.04 33.80
N GLN A 319 26.78 5.95 32.64
CA GLN A 319 26.37 5.06 31.56
C GLN A 319 26.50 3.58 31.89
N LYS A 320 27.38 3.19 32.81
CA LYS A 320 27.53 1.81 33.29
C LYS A 320 26.40 1.41 34.24
N ILE A 321 25.87 2.37 35.01
CA ILE A 321 24.77 2.15 35.95
C ILE A 321 23.41 2.17 35.22
N GLY A 322 23.22 3.05 34.22
CA GLY A 322 21.97 3.15 33.45
C GLY A 322 21.91 4.34 32.51
#